data_AF-A0A1W9RGP4-F1
#
_entry.id   AF-A0A1W9RGP4-F1
#
_cell.length_a   1.000
_cell.length_b   1.000
_cell.length_c   1.000
_cell.angle_alpha   90.00
_cell.angle_beta   90.00
_cell.angle_gamma   90.00
#
_symmetry.space_group_name_H-M   'P 1'
#
loop_
_entity.id
_entity.type
_entity.pdbx_description
1 polymer ?
#
loop_
_entity_poly.entity_id
_entity_poly.type
_entity_poly.pdbx_seq_one_letter_code
_entity_poly.pdbx_strand_id
1 'polypeptide(L)'
;MLREIVTHYAALPYENITKIIKKFTVPDPARRLRGPREVVNGFVERGTGGTCFSLTFCLGNILTSSGFACYPVMADMKRPNIHSALVVEMDGERFLVDPGYLLVEPVRLTRDVERIETPFGLVELRPRERDRYDLFTITGSEIKGPERKWRYRVKTTPVSEALFMRYWQESFSLPMMNSILLTRLTNEGHVYVKNHHLRIRSSEGGRNENIRSRLEERIEREFGIPRSLVAEAHEYIERVRSSWRSRVGAQTQED
;
A
#
# COMPACT_ATOMS: atom_id res chain seq x y z
N MET A 1 -12.11 9.84 18.09
CA MET A 1 -12.68 9.84 16.73
C MET A 1 -11.65 9.66 15.61
N LEU A 2 -10.83 10.65 15.22
CA LEU A 2 -9.89 10.49 14.07
C LEU A 2 -8.98 9.26 14.21
N ARG A 3 -8.31 9.13 15.36
CA ARG A 3 -7.45 7.97 15.65
C ARG A 3 -8.21 6.66 15.54
N GLU A 4 -9.41 6.56 16.13
CA GLU A 4 -10.24 5.34 16.08
C GLU A 4 -10.59 4.95 14.64
N ILE A 5 -11.02 5.90 13.81
CA ILE A 5 -11.32 5.64 12.39
C ILE A 5 -10.08 5.10 11.68
N VAL A 6 -8.92 5.74 11.85
CA VAL A 6 -7.67 5.33 11.20
C VAL A 6 -7.21 3.96 11.67
N THR A 7 -7.27 3.69 12.98
CA THR A 7 -6.88 2.41 13.57
C THR A 7 -7.79 1.27 13.09
N HIS A 8 -9.11 1.46 13.08
CA HIS A 8 -10.03 0.44 12.56
C HIS A 8 -9.89 0.24 11.06
N TYR A 9 -9.70 1.33 10.29
CA TYR A 9 -9.52 1.25 8.85
C TYR A 9 -8.23 0.51 8.46
N ALA A 10 -7.19 0.55 9.31
CA ALA A 10 -5.94 -0.18 9.09
C ALA A 10 -6.09 -1.72 9.15
N ALA A 11 -7.27 -2.25 9.52
CA ALA A 11 -7.58 -3.66 9.38
C ALA A 11 -7.69 -4.10 7.90
N LEU A 12 -7.99 -3.18 6.98
CA LEU A 12 -8.01 -3.47 5.55
C LEU A 12 -6.57 -3.74 5.06
N PRO A 13 -6.32 -4.85 4.35
CA PRO A 13 -5.00 -5.14 3.85
C PRO A 13 -4.62 -4.18 2.71
N TYR A 14 -3.34 -3.85 2.62
CA TYR A 14 -2.78 -3.48 1.33
C TYR A 14 -2.69 -4.76 0.48
N GLU A 15 -3.24 -4.73 -0.72
CA GLU A 15 -3.11 -5.81 -1.69
C GLU A 15 -3.22 -5.26 -3.11
N ASN A 16 -2.49 -5.87 -4.05
CA ASN A 16 -2.61 -5.54 -5.46
C ASN A 16 -3.26 -6.65 -6.31
N ILE A 17 -3.78 -7.73 -5.71
CA ILE A 17 -4.46 -8.84 -6.39
C ILE A 17 -5.66 -8.30 -7.17
N THR A 18 -6.55 -7.58 -6.50
CA THR A 18 -7.76 -7.03 -7.15
C THR A 18 -7.42 -6.02 -8.24
N LYS A 19 -6.34 -5.26 -8.04
CA LYS A 19 -5.84 -4.29 -9.03
C LYS A 19 -5.23 -4.98 -10.24
N ILE A 20 -4.52 -6.09 -10.04
CA ILE A 20 -4.00 -6.93 -11.12
C ILE A 20 -5.19 -7.46 -11.93
N ILE A 21 -6.18 -8.07 -11.28
CA ILE A 21 -7.37 -8.59 -11.97
C ILE A 21 -8.04 -7.49 -12.80
N LYS A 22 -8.37 -6.34 -12.19
CA LYS A 22 -8.98 -5.19 -12.90
C LYS A 22 -8.14 -4.71 -14.09
N LYS A 23 -6.81 -4.72 -13.99
CA LYS A 23 -5.91 -4.32 -15.09
C LYS A 23 -6.17 -5.15 -16.34
N PHE A 24 -6.41 -6.45 -16.18
CA PHE A 24 -6.53 -7.39 -17.29
C PHE A 24 -7.98 -7.70 -17.68
N THR A 25 -8.95 -7.51 -16.79
CA THR A 25 -10.37 -7.82 -17.06
C THR A 25 -11.19 -6.60 -17.45
N VAL A 26 -10.75 -5.38 -17.12
CA VAL A 26 -11.50 -4.15 -17.44
C VAL A 26 -10.75 -3.36 -18.53
N PRO A 27 -11.31 -3.27 -19.75
CA PRO A 27 -10.65 -2.56 -20.86
C PRO A 27 -10.51 -1.06 -20.61
N ASP A 28 -11.56 -0.43 -20.09
CA ASP A 28 -11.60 1.01 -19.82
C ASP A 28 -10.79 1.37 -18.55
N PRO A 29 -9.70 2.16 -18.67
CA PRO A 29 -8.88 2.57 -17.53
C PRO A 29 -9.66 3.29 -16.42
N ALA A 30 -10.68 4.09 -16.76
CA ALA A 30 -11.45 4.84 -15.76
C ALA A 30 -12.28 3.89 -14.87
N ARG A 31 -12.77 2.78 -15.44
CA ARG A 31 -13.57 1.76 -14.72
C ARG A 31 -12.73 0.79 -13.90
N ARG A 32 -11.39 0.88 -13.96
CA ARG A 32 -10.48 0.05 -13.13
C ARG A 32 -10.39 0.55 -11.69
N LEU A 33 -10.71 1.81 -11.44
CA LEU A 33 -10.55 2.44 -10.13
C LEU A 33 -11.59 1.87 -9.15
N ARG A 34 -11.13 1.30 -8.03
CA ARG A 34 -12.01 0.75 -6.99
C ARG A 34 -12.39 1.84 -5.98
N GLY A 35 -13.63 2.31 -6.04
CA GLY A 35 -14.17 3.30 -5.10
C GLY A 35 -14.52 2.73 -3.71
N PRO A 36 -15.00 3.57 -2.77
CA PRO A 36 -15.21 3.19 -1.37
C PRO A 36 -16.09 1.95 -1.19
N ARG A 37 -17.26 1.91 -1.85
CA ARG A 37 -18.18 0.76 -1.80
C ARG A 37 -17.52 -0.54 -2.27
N GLU A 38 -16.72 -0.49 -3.34
CA GLU A 38 -16.05 -1.68 -3.86
C GLU A 38 -14.92 -2.16 -2.94
N VAL A 39 -14.21 -1.23 -2.30
CA VAL A 39 -13.16 -1.55 -1.31
C VAL A 39 -13.78 -2.19 -0.07
N VAL A 40 -14.79 -1.56 0.53
CA VAL A 40 -15.45 -2.03 1.76
C VAL A 40 -16.17 -3.37 1.53
N ASN A 41 -16.98 -3.51 0.47
CA ASN A 41 -17.67 -4.77 0.19
C ASN A 41 -16.65 -5.88 -0.11
N GLY A 42 -15.57 -5.57 -0.83
CA GLY A 42 -14.51 -6.53 -1.11
C GLY A 42 -13.82 -7.03 0.16
N PHE A 43 -13.69 -6.18 1.18
CA PHE A 43 -13.14 -6.56 2.47
C PHE A 43 -14.10 -7.48 3.24
N VAL A 44 -15.37 -7.07 3.36
CA VAL A 44 -16.40 -7.82 4.10
C VAL A 44 -16.65 -9.21 3.47
N GLU A 45 -16.75 -9.28 2.14
CA GLU A 45 -17.14 -10.50 1.45
C GLU A 45 -15.97 -11.45 1.17
N ARG A 46 -14.76 -10.91 0.98
CA ARG A 46 -13.63 -11.66 0.39
C ARG A 46 -12.28 -11.33 1.04
N GLY A 47 -12.23 -10.61 2.15
CA GLY A 47 -10.99 -10.22 2.83
C GLY A 47 -10.05 -9.35 1.98
N THR A 48 -10.50 -8.83 0.84
CA THR A 48 -9.67 -8.01 -0.04
C THR A 48 -9.58 -6.58 0.49
N GLY A 49 -8.52 -5.87 0.14
CA GLY A 49 -8.35 -4.48 0.54
C GLY A 49 -8.13 -3.60 -0.67
N GLY A 50 -6.96 -2.98 -0.79
CA GLY A 50 -6.62 -2.20 -1.96
C GLY A 50 -5.18 -1.75 -2.01
N THR A 51 -4.85 -0.88 -2.96
CA THR A 51 -3.54 -0.23 -3.03
C THR A 51 -3.59 1.18 -2.44
N CYS A 52 -2.44 1.85 -2.31
CA CYS A 52 -2.34 3.19 -1.73
C CYS A 52 -3.42 4.16 -2.24
N PHE A 53 -3.64 4.25 -3.55
CA PHE A 53 -4.66 5.14 -4.10
C PHE A 53 -6.10 4.78 -3.68
N SER A 54 -6.50 3.51 -3.80
CA SER A 54 -7.88 3.09 -3.46
C SER A 54 -8.12 3.16 -1.96
N LEU A 55 -7.12 2.82 -1.15
CA LEU A 55 -7.19 2.90 0.30
C LEU A 55 -7.27 4.35 0.79
N THR A 56 -6.43 5.23 0.23
CA THR A 56 -6.45 6.68 0.53
C THR A 56 -7.77 7.31 0.10
N PHE A 57 -8.26 7.00 -1.10
CA PHE A 57 -9.53 7.53 -1.60
C PHE A 57 -10.72 7.08 -0.74
N CYS A 58 -10.77 5.80 -0.38
CA CYS A 58 -11.82 5.27 0.47
C CYS A 58 -11.78 5.85 1.89
N LEU A 59 -10.61 5.96 2.52
CA LEU A 59 -10.48 6.60 3.83
C LEU A 59 -10.86 8.07 3.79
N GLY A 60 -10.47 8.80 2.74
CA GLY A 60 -10.83 10.22 2.58
C GLY A 60 -12.35 10.41 2.53
N ASN A 61 -13.06 9.57 1.79
CA ASN A 61 -14.53 9.60 1.75
C ASN A 61 -15.16 9.31 3.12
N ILE A 62 -14.63 8.36 3.87
CA ILE A 62 -15.11 8.06 5.24
C ILE A 62 -14.89 9.28 6.14
N LEU A 63 -13.68 9.83 6.17
CA LEU A 63 -13.32 10.96 7.02
C LEU A 63 -14.15 12.21 6.68
N THR A 64 -14.28 12.57 5.40
CA THR A 64 -15.13 13.69 4.97
C THR A 64 -16.59 13.47 5.36
N SER A 65 -17.11 12.25 5.19
CA SER A 65 -18.49 11.92 5.62
C SER A 65 -18.67 11.98 7.14
N SER A 66 -17.58 11.79 7.91
CA SER A 66 -17.54 11.96 9.37
C SER A 66 -17.26 13.40 9.83
N GLY A 67 -17.21 14.37 8.90
CA GLY A 67 -17.04 15.80 9.22
C GLY A 67 -15.58 16.28 9.31
N PHE A 68 -14.59 15.45 8.95
CA PHE A 68 -13.20 15.88 8.91
C PHE A 68 -12.89 16.63 7.61
N ALA A 69 -12.13 17.73 7.74
CA ALA A 69 -11.46 18.35 6.61
C ALA A 69 -10.23 17.51 6.25
N CYS A 70 -10.20 16.92 5.06
CA CYS A 70 -9.04 16.18 4.60
C CYS A 70 -8.92 16.21 3.07
N TYR A 71 -7.70 16.01 2.58
CA TYR A 71 -7.43 16.00 1.15
C TYR A 71 -6.31 15.00 0.80
N PRO A 72 -6.35 14.39 -0.40
CA PRO A 72 -5.29 13.51 -0.86
C PRO A 72 -4.02 14.30 -1.13
N VAL A 73 -2.89 13.66 -0.87
CA VAL A 73 -1.55 14.16 -1.15
C VAL A 73 -0.73 13.11 -1.87
N MET A 74 0.27 13.57 -2.63
CA MET A 74 1.12 12.71 -3.44
C MET A 74 2.50 12.53 -2.82
N ALA A 75 3.02 11.31 -2.95
CA ALA A 75 4.33 10.95 -2.46
C ALA A 75 5.21 10.32 -3.54
N ASP A 76 6.49 10.63 -3.45
CA ASP A 76 7.55 10.15 -4.32
C ASP A 76 8.23 8.95 -3.65
N MET A 77 8.42 7.90 -4.43
CA MET A 77 9.23 6.74 -4.03
C MET A 77 10.40 6.62 -5.01
N LYS A 78 10.59 5.45 -5.63
CA LYS A 78 11.51 5.28 -6.76
C LYS A 78 11.13 6.11 -7.99
N ARG A 79 9.88 6.56 -8.07
CA ARG A 79 9.35 7.46 -9.10
C ARG A 79 8.45 8.51 -8.45
N PRO A 80 8.29 9.70 -9.05
CA PRO A 80 7.41 10.72 -8.52
C PRO A 80 5.93 10.30 -8.54
N ASN A 81 5.17 10.75 -7.55
CA ASN A 81 3.69 10.63 -7.49
C ASN A 81 3.13 9.21 -7.65
N ILE A 82 3.86 8.17 -7.21
CA ILE A 82 3.39 6.78 -7.29
C ILE A 82 2.79 6.24 -5.99
N HIS A 83 2.80 7.06 -4.93
CA HIS A 83 2.18 6.77 -3.65
C HIS A 83 1.28 7.93 -3.25
N SER A 84 0.28 7.64 -2.41
CA SER A 84 -0.65 8.65 -1.94
C SER A 84 -1.08 8.38 -0.51
N ALA A 85 -1.25 9.46 0.24
CA ALA A 85 -1.71 9.52 1.62
C ALA A 85 -2.77 10.63 1.75
N LEU A 86 -3.28 10.85 2.96
CA LEU A 86 -4.16 11.98 3.30
C LEU A 86 -3.44 12.95 4.22
N VAL A 87 -3.75 14.23 4.06
CA VAL A 87 -3.62 15.21 5.14
C VAL A 87 -5.01 15.47 5.70
N VAL A 88 -5.12 15.44 7.02
CA VAL A 88 -6.33 15.76 7.79
C VAL A 88 -6.06 17.01 8.60
N GLU A 89 -6.98 17.96 8.56
CA GLU A 89 -6.93 19.21 9.32
C GLU A 89 -7.92 19.13 10.48
N MET A 90 -7.45 19.39 11.69
CA MET A 90 -8.26 19.31 12.92
C MET A 90 -7.65 20.23 13.98
N ASP A 91 -8.46 21.08 14.60
CA ASP A 91 -8.06 21.98 15.70
C ASP A 91 -6.84 22.87 15.37
N GLY A 92 -6.74 23.33 14.12
CA GLY A 92 -5.61 24.15 13.63
C GLY A 92 -4.32 23.37 13.35
N GLU A 93 -4.33 22.06 13.55
CA GLU A 93 -3.21 21.15 13.32
C GLU A 93 -3.42 20.33 12.05
N ARG A 94 -2.32 19.84 11.46
CA ARG A 94 -2.33 18.96 10.29
C ARG A 94 -1.75 17.61 10.64
N PHE A 95 -2.40 16.56 10.17
CA PHE A 95 -2.00 15.17 10.41
C PHE A 95 -1.84 14.42 9.10
N LEU A 96 -0.76 13.67 8.95
CA LEU A 96 -0.57 12.69 7.90
C LEU A 96 -1.25 11.37 8.29
N VAL A 97 -2.06 10.84 7.39
CA VAL A 97 -2.65 9.50 7.51
C VAL A 97 -2.34 8.72 6.25
N ASP A 98 -1.77 7.52 6.40
CA ASP A 98 -1.33 6.70 5.26
C ASP A 98 -1.77 5.24 5.40
N PRO A 99 -2.98 4.91 4.91
CA PRO A 99 -3.46 3.53 4.96
C PRO A 99 -2.69 2.62 3.98
N GLY A 100 -2.09 3.18 2.92
CA GLY A 100 -1.31 2.41 1.95
C GLY A 100 0.03 1.93 2.50
N TYR A 101 0.57 2.61 3.51
CA TYR A 101 1.78 2.23 4.24
C TYR A 101 1.47 1.58 5.60
N LEU A 102 0.18 1.45 5.95
CA LEU A 102 -0.29 0.93 7.24
C LEU A 102 0.18 1.76 8.45
N LEU A 103 0.17 3.10 8.31
CA LEU A 103 0.26 3.98 9.48
C LEU A 103 -1.08 3.93 10.23
N VAL A 104 -1.08 3.23 11.37
CA VAL A 104 -2.28 2.97 12.19
C VAL A 104 -2.69 4.14 13.07
N GLU A 105 -1.88 5.20 13.09
CA GLU A 105 -2.16 6.42 13.82
C GLU A 105 -1.93 7.65 12.93
N PRO A 106 -2.74 8.72 13.09
CA PRO A 106 -2.44 10.01 12.50
C PRO A 106 -1.14 10.58 13.04
N VAL A 107 -0.24 10.99 12.14
CA VAL A 107 1.06 11.57 12.50
C VAL A 107 0.99 13.07 12.36
N ARG A 108 1.32 13.82 13.42
CA ARG A 108 1.34 15.30 13.34
C ARG A 108 2.36 15.78 12.32
N LEU A 109 2.04 16.83 11.58
CA LEU A 109 2.94 17.48 10.63
C LEU A 109 3.59 18.69 11.30
N THR A 110 4.63 18.44 12.10
CA THR A 110 5.37 19.47 12.82
C THR A 110 6.63 19.91 12.06
N ARG A 111 7.42 20.84 12.64
CA ARG A 111 8.76 21.21 12.15
C ARG A 111 9.88 20.35 12.75
N ASP A 112 9.52 19.44 13.65
CA ASP A 112 10.41 18.51 14.31
C ASP A 112 10.28 17.09 13.75
N VAL A 113 11.18 16.19 14.17
CA VAL A 113 11.11 14.78 13.80
C VAL A 113 10.06 14.08 14.65
N GLU A 114 9.01 13.57 13.99
CA GLU A 114 8.01 12.73 14.65
C GLU A 114 8.42 11.25 14.60
N ARG A 115 8.12 10.53 15.69
CA ARG A 115 8.45 9.11 15.85
C ARG A 115 7.21 8.33 16.28
N ILE A 116 6.90 7.26 15.54
CA ILE A 116 5.73 6.42 15.78
C ILE A 116 6.16 4.97 15.89
N GLU A 117 5.83 4.35 17.01
CA GLU A 117 5.90 2.90 17.20
C GLU A 117 4.87 2.24 16.28
N THR A 118 5.31 1.29 15.45
CA THR A 118 4.40 0.49 14.61
C THR A 118 4.72 -0.99 14.77
N PRO A 119 3.78 -1.90 14.46
CA PRO A 119 4.04 -3.35 14.56
C PRO A 119 5.19 -3.86 13.69
N PHE A 120 5.69 -3.07 12.73
CA PHE A 120 6.82 -3.43 11.87
C PHE A 120 8.11 -2.65 12.15
N GLY A 121 8.13 -1.86 13.22
CA GLY A 121 9.27 -1.09 13.71
C GLY A 121 8.95 0.38 13.94
N LEU A 122 9.98 1.16 14.27
CA LEU A 122 9.85 2.60 14.48
C LEU A 122 9.73 3.31 13.12
N VAL A 123 8.74 4.18 12.98
CA VAL A 123 8.61 5.10 11.85
C VAL A 123 9.12 6.48 12.27
N GLU A 124 9.94 7.11 11.43
CA GLU A 124 10.36 8.50 11.57
C GLU A 124 9.77 9.32 10.42
N LEU A 125 9.02 10.38 10.75
CA LEU A 125 8.59 11.38 9.78
C LEU A 125 9.44 12.64 9.96
N ARG A 126 10.22 12.98 8.94
CA ARG A 126 11.21 14.07 8.99
C ARG A 126 10.80 15.23 8.10
N PRO A 127 10.63 16.44 8.63
CA PRO A 127 10.30 17.61 7.83
C PRO A 127 11.45 17.98 6.89
N ARG A 128 11.07 18.56 5.76
CA ARG A 128 11.93 19.14 4.73
C ARG A 128 11.37 20.52 4.37
N GLU A 129 12.08 21.22 3.49
CA GLU A 129 11.59 22.49 2.95
C GLU A 129 10.30 22.32 2.13
N ARG A 130 9.52 23.40 2.03
CA ARG A 130 8.33 23.52 1.16
C ARG A 130 7.25 22.46 1.43
N ASP A 131 6.90 22.25 2.70
CA ASP A 131 5.82 21.34 3.13
C ASP A 131 6.00 19.91 2.58
N ARG A 132 7.21 19.38 2.76
CA ARG A 132 7.57 18.02 2.38
C ARG A 132 8.10 17.27 3.59
N TYR A 133 7.85 15.97 3.61
CA TYR A 133 8.31 15.10 4.69
C TYR A 133 8.88 13.81 4.12
N ASP A 134 10.03 13.39 4.64
CA ASP A 134 10.61 12.09 4.35
C ASP A 134 10.18 11.09 5.42
N LEU A 135 9.60 9.96 5.00
CA LEU A 135 9.27 8.86 5.89
C LEU A 135 10.40 7.82 5.86
N PHE A 136 10.85 7.42 7.05
CA PHE A 136 11.81 6.35 7.26
C PHE A 136 11.20 5.26 8.15
N THR A 137 11.65 4.03 7.95
CA THR A 137 11.51 2.97 8.96
C THR A 137 12.87 2.71 9.56
N ILE A 138 12.92 2.67 10.88
CA ILE A 138 14.10 2.28 11.63
C ILE A 138 13.88 0.84 12.10
N THR A 139 14.85 0.00 11.78
CA THR A 139 14.94 -1.39 12.24
C THR A 139 16.33 -1.62 12.78
N GLY A 140 16.53 -2.56 13.69
CA GLY A 140 17.87 -2.84 14.22
C GLY A 140 17.78 -3.68 15.49
N SER A 141 18.94 -4.06 15.99
CA SER A 141 19.10 -4.63 17.33
C SER A 141 20.19 -3.86 18.05
N GLU A 142 20.27 -4.03 19.38
CA GLU A 142 21.34 -3.43 20.20
C GLU A 142 22.74 -3.73 19.63
N ILE A 143 22.92 -4.89 18.99
CA ILE A 143 24.20 -5.36 18.45
C ILE A 143 24.59 -4.66 17.14
N LYS A 144 23.63 -4.38 16.25
CA LYS A 144 23.91 -3.81 14.91
C LYS A 144 23.64 -2.31 14.81
N GLY A 145 23.06 -1.72 15.85
CA GLY A 145 22.58 -0.35 15.84
C GLY A 145 21.34 -0.15 14.97
N PRO A 146 20.76 1.06 14.98
CA PRO A 146 19.58 1.38 14.20
C PRO A 146 19.90 1.56 12.70
N GLU A 147 19.35 0.68 11.86
CA GLU A 147 19.32 0.82 10.41
C GLU A 147 18.12 1.69 10.00
N ARG A 148 18.39 2.87 9.44
CA ARG A 148 17.36 3.78 8.92
C ARG A 148 17.14 3.53 7.42
N LYS A 149 15.94 3.12 7.05
CA LYS A 149 15.54 2.88 5.66
C LYS A 149 14.53 3.91 5.17
N TRP A 150 14.91 4.69 4.15
CA TRP A 150 14.00 5.63 3.49
C TRP A 150 12.88 4.88 2.76
N ARG A 151 11.66 5.42 2.82
CA ARG A 151 10.45 4.79 2.25
C ARG A 151 9.84 5.63 1.15
N TYR A 152 9.52 6.88 1.46
CA TYR A 152 8.96 7.83 0.51
C TYR A 152 9.14 9.26 1.00
N ARG A 153 8.88 10.20 0.09
CA ARG A 153 8.74 11.63 0.39
C ARG A 153 7.33 12.09 0.07
N VAL A 154 6.58 12.58 1.04
CA VAL A 154 5.24 13.15 0.82
C VAL A 154 5.31 14.66 0.62
N LYS A 155 4.52 15.18 -0.32
CA LYS A 155 4.25 16.62 -0.51
C LYS A 155 2.90 16.91 0.12
N THR A 156 2.84 17.71 1.19
CA THR A 156 1.61 17.87 1.98
C THR A 156 0.68 18.96 1.46
N THR A 157 0.99 19.53 0.29
CA THR A 157 0.10 20.40 -0.48
C THR A 157 -1.00 19.57 -1.15
N PRO A 158 -2.27 20.04 -1.15
CA PRO A 158 -3.36 19.35 -1.85
C PRO A 158 -3.06 19.13 -3.33
N VAL A 159 -3.47 17.98 -3.85
CA VAL A 159 -3.54 17.72 -5.30
C VAL A 159 -4.97 17.86 -5.78
N SER A 160 -5.18 18.39 -6.99
CA SER A 160 -6.53 18.44 -7.56
C SER A 160 -7.08 17.03 -7.80
N GLU A 161 -8.41 16.88 -7.73
CA GLU A 161 -9.07 15.59 -7.97
C GLU A 161 -8.68 15.01 -9.34
N ALA A 162 -8.68 15.83 -10.39
CA ALA A 162 -8.28 15.41 -11.74
C ALA A 162 -6.84 14.85 -11.78
N LEU A 163 -5.90 15.49 -11.09
CA LEU A 163 -4.52 15.02 -11.02
C LEU A 163 -4.40 13.73 -10.19
N PHE A 164 -5.11 13.64 -9.06
CA PHE A 164 -5.16 12.43 -8.26
C PHE A 164 -5.69 11.24 -9.07
N MET A 165 -6.81 11.41 -9.76
CA MET A 165 -7.40 10.38 -10.61
C MET A 165 -6.46 9.98 -11.75
N ARG A 166 -5.76 10.94 -12.36
CA ARG A 166 -4.74 10.65 -13.38
C ARG A 166 -3.61 9.79 -12.83
N TYR A 167 -3.01 10.16 -11.69
CA TYR A 167 -1.93 9.38 -11.08
C TYR A 167 -2.40 7.98 -10.65
N TRP A 168 -3.64 7.86 -10.18
CA TRP A 168 -4.22 6.55 -9.88
C TRP A 168 -4.36 5.70 -11.16
N GLN A 169 -4.87 6.24 -12.26
CA GLN A 169 -4.96 5.51 -13.53
C GLN A 169 -3.58 5.09 -14.05
N GLU A 170 -2.60 6.00 -14.05
CA GLU A 170 -1.22 5.74 -14.46
C GLU A 170 -0.57 4.62 -13.62
N SER A 171 -0.97 4.48 -12.35
CA SER A 171 -0.41 3.47 -11.45
C SER A 171 -0.65 2.02 -11.89
N PHE A 172 -1.59 1.76 -12.82
CA PHE A 172 -1.81 0.43 -13.43
C PHE A 172 -0.71 0.01 -14.41
N SER A 173 0.10 0.97 -14.87
CA SER A 173 1.23 0.74 -15.77
C SER A 173 2.56 0.59 -15.02
N LEU A 174 2.57 0.73 -13.70
CA LEU A 174 3.80 0.66 -12.91
C LEU A 174 4.34 -0.78 -12.80
N PRO A 175 5.68 -0.95 -12.65
CA PRO A 175 6.30 -2.27 -12.51
C PRO A 175 5.77 -3.13 -11.35
N MET A 176 5.18 -2.50 -10.33
CA MET A 176 4.54 -3.21 -9.21
C MET A 176 3.43 -4.16 -9.66
N MET A 177 2.82 -3.92 -10.82
CA MET A 177 1.77 -4.75 -11.40
C MET A 177 2.28 -6.07 -11.99
N ASN A 178 3.60 -6.30 -11.96
CA ASN A 178 4.25 -7.54 -12.43
C ASN A 178 4.61 -8.48 -11.27
N SER A 179 4.06 -8.24 -10.09
CA SER A 179 4.31 -9.03 -8.88
C SER A 179 3.12 -8.98 -7.95
N ILE A 180 2.89 -10.06 -7.21
CA ILE A 180 1.94 -10.07 -6.10
C ILE A 180 2.60 -9.36 -4.91
N LEU A 181 1.89 -8.38 -4.32
CA LEU A 181 2.33 -7.62 -3.15
C LEU A 181 1.14 -7.43 -2.21
N LEU A 182 1.27 -7.98 -1.00
CA LEU A 182 0.28 -7.81 0.05
C LEU A 182 0.95 -7.45 1.35
N THR A 183 0.26 -6.65 2.15
CA THR A 183 0.66 -6.43 3.53
C THR A 183 -0.54 -6.10 4.40
N ARG A 184 -0.52 -6.60 5.64
CA ARG A 184 -1.55 -6.27 6.63
C ARG A 184 -0.98 -6.33 8.03
N LEU A 185 -1.74 -5.75 8.96
CA LEU A 185 -1.52 -5.91 10.38
C LEU A 185 -2.48 -6.95 10.94
N THR A 186 -1.99 -7.74 11.88
CA THR A 186 -2.72 -8.74 12.65
C THR A 186 -2.39 -8.53 14.12
N ASN A 187 -3.12 -9.22 14.99
CA ASN A 187 -2.79 -9.25 16.42
C ASN A 187 -1.40 -9.89 16.67
N GLU A 188 -0.94 -10.73 15.76
CA GLU A 188 0.39 -11.36 15.81
C GLU A 188 1.49 -10.47 15.21
N GLY A 189 1.12 -9.33 14.59
CA GLY A 189 2.06 -8.34 14.06
C GLY A 189 1.89 -8.08 12.56
N HIS A 190 3.00 -7.88 11.86
CA HIS A 190 3.03 -7.47 10.46
C HIS A 190 3.23 -8.65 9.51
N VAL A 191 2.27 -8.84 8.62
CA VAL A 191 2.32 -9.86 7.55
C VAL A 191 2.61 -9.16 6.23
N TYR A 192 3.57 -9.69 5.49
CA TYR A 192 4.03 -9.15 4.20
C TYR A 192 4.29 -10.27 3.21
N VAL A 193 3.68 -10.19 2.02
CA VAL A 193 3.93 -11.11 0.92
C VAL A 193 4.44 -10.32 -0.29
N LYS A 194 5.54 -10.79 -0.88
CA LYS A 194 6.00 -10.35 -2.20
C LYS A 194 6.35 -11.54 -3.07
N ASN A 195 5.57 -11.76 -4.13
CA ASN A 195 5.58 -12.99 -4.93
C ASN A 195 5.48 -14.22 -4.00
N HIS A 196 6.54 -15.02 -3.95
CA HIS A 196 6.61 -16.24 -3.16
C HIS A 196 7.26 -16.05 -1.79
N HIS A 197 7.61 -14.82 -1.40
CA HIS A 197 8.26 -14.55 -0.14
C HIS A 197 7.25 -14.01 0.86
N LEU A 198 6.94 -14.82 1.88
CA LEU A 198 6.18 -14.41 3.04
C LEU A 198 7.12 -13.99 4.15
N ARG A 199 6.79 -12.89 4.81
CA ARG A 199 7.43 -12.43 6.03
C ARG A 199 6.37 -12.10 7.07
N ILE A 200 6.57 -12.61 8.27
CA ILE A 200 5.75 -12.29 9.43
C ILE A 200 6.69 -11.73 10.49
N ARG A 201 6.40 -10.54 11.00
CA ARG A 201 7.14 -9.90 12.10
C ARG A 201 6.20 -9.68 13.27
N SER A 202 6.59 -10.12 14.45
CA SER A 202 5.92 -9.88 15.72
C SER A 202 6.89 -9.21 16.70
N SER A 203 6.40 -8.88 17.89
CA SER A 203 7.24 -8.50 19.04
C SER A 203 8.22 -9.60 19.45
N GLU A 204 7.89 -10.87 19.19
CA GLU A 204 8.68 -12.05 19.55
C GLU A 204 9.75 -12.42 18.51
N GLY A 205 9.75 -11.77 17.34
CA GLY A 205 10.74 -11.99 16.29
C GLY A 205 10.13 -11.96 14.88
N GLY A 206 10.88 -12.47 13.91
CA GLY A 206 10.41 -12.51 12.52
C GLY A 206 10.73 -13.81 11.82
N ARG A 207 9.75 -14.37 11.11
CA ARG A 207 9.94 -15.52 10.22
C ARG A 207 9.84 -15.11 8.76
N ASN A 208 10.70 -15.69 7.94
CA ASN A 208 10.63 -15.59 6.48
C ASN A 208 10.41 -16.98 5.91
N GLU A 209 9.55 -17.09 4.91
CA GLU A 209 9.22 -18.35 4.27
C GLU A 209 9.08 -18.19 2.76
N ASN A 210 9.55 -19.18 2.01
CA ASN A 210 9.20 -19.31 0.59
C ASN A 210 7.91 -20.13 0.47
N ILE A 211 6.85 -19.51 -0.02
CA ILE A 211 5.50 -20.07 -0.12
C ILE A 211 5.13 -20.47 -1.55
N ARG A 212 6.09 -20.64 -2.47
CA ARG A 212 5.80 -20.88 -3.91
C ARG A 212 4.81 -22.01 -4.15
N SER A 213 4.97 -23.16 -3.50
CA SER A 213 4.11 -24.34 -3.68
C SER A 213 2.76 -24.24 -2.96
N ARG A 214 2.55 -23.19 -2.15
CA ARG A 214 1.35 -23.00 -1.32
C ARG A 214 0.84 -21.56 -1.40
N LEU A 215 1.12 -20.84 -2.49
CA LEU A 215 0.94 -19.39 -2.56
C LEU A 215 -0.51 -18.99 -2.24
N GLU A 216 -1.46 -19.64 -2.89
CA GLU A 216 -2.89 -19.42 -2.77
C GLU A 216 -3.38 -19.77 -1.37
N GLU A 217 -3.04 -20.96 -0.86
CA GLU A 217 -3.38 -21.41 0.50
C GLU A 217 -2.87 -20.42 1.56
N ARG A 218 -1.64 -19.92 1.38
CA ARG A 218 -1.00 -19.01 2.32
C ARG A 218 -1.58 -17.62 2.28
N ILE A 219 -1.93 -17.10 1.10
CA ILE A 219 -2.61 -15.81 1.04
C ILE A 219 -4.02 -15.91 1.61
N GLU A 220 -4.75 -16.99 1.35
CA GLU A 220 -6.06 -17.22 1.97
C GLU A 220 -5.99 -17.28 3.49
N ARG A 221 -5.09 -18.09 4.04
CA ARG A 221 -4.95 -18.22 5.49
C ARG A 221 -4.53 -16.91 6.16
N GLU A 222 -3.53 -16.24 5.59
CA GLU A 222 -2.91 -15.09 6.24
C GLU A 222 -3.69 -13.79 6.00
N PHE A 223 -4.44 -13.65 4.89
CA PHE A 223 -5.16 -12.42 4.52
C PHE A 223 -6.68 -12.58 4.39
N GLY A 224 -7.21 -13.80 4.38
CA GLY A 224 -8.63 -14.08 4.14
C GLY A 224 -9.06 -13.92 2.68
N ILE A 225 -8.11 -13.80 1.75
CA ILE A 225 -8.40 -13.61 0.32
C ILE A 225 -8.59 -14.97 -0.36
N PRO A 226 -9.75 -15.25 -1.01
CA PRO A 226 -10.03 -16.53 -1.63
C PRO A 226 -8.94 -17.00 -2.60
N ARG A 227 -8.59 -18.30 -2.54
CA ARG A 227 -7.59 -18.92 -3.42
C ARG A 227 -7.84 -18.64 -4.90
N SER A 228 -9.11 -18.62 -5.32
CA SER A 228 -9.50 -18.36 -6.70
C SER A 228 -9.03 -16.99 -7.20
N LEU A 229 -9.15 -15.94 -6.39
CA LEU A 229 -8.65 -14.60 -6.75
C LEU A 229 -7.13 -14.55 -6.82
N VAL A 230 -6.46 -15.25 -5.90
CA VAL A 230 -4.99 -15.33 -5.89
C VAL A 230 -4.51 -16.03 -7.16
N ALA A 231 -5.11 -17.17 -7.50
CA ALA A 231 -4.79 -17.96 -8.69
C ALA A 231 -5.01 -17.14 -9.98
N GLU A 232 -6.14 -16.44 -10.08
CA GLU A 232 -6.47 -15.60 -11.23
C GLU A 232 -5.42 -14.48 -11.43
N ALA A 233 -5.08 -13.74 -10.37
CA ALA A 233 -4.06 -12.69 -10.45
C ALA A 233 -2.67 -13.26 -10.80
N HIS A 234 -2.32 -14.43 -10.24
CA HIS A 234 -1.07 -15.11 -10.52
C HIS A 234 -0.98 -15.54 -12.00
N GLU A 235 -2.05 -16.09 -12.56
CA GLU A 235 -2.13 -16.47 -13.98
C GLU A 235 -1.91 -15.27 -14.90
N TYR A 236 -2.49 -14.11 -14.59
CA TYR A 236 -2.25 -12.88 -15.35
C TYR A 236 -0.77 -12.47 -15.34
N ILE A 237 -0.09 -12.53 -14.20
CA ILE A 237 1.34 -12.21 -14.09
C ILE A 237 2.19 -13.19 -14.90
N GLU A 238 1.91 -14.49 -14.82
CA GLU A 238 2.68 -15.51 -15.55
C GLU A 238 2.47 -15.42 -17.07
N ARG A 239 1.25 -15.13 -17.54
CA ARG A 239 1.00 -14.86 -18.98
C ARG A 239 1.85 -13.71 -19.51
N VAL A 240 1.92 -12.60 -18.76
CA VAL A 240 2.77 -11.47 -19.12
C VAL A 240 4.23 -11.93 -19.18
N ARG A 241 4.74 -12.56 -18.12
CA ARG A 241 6.14 -13.03 -18.06
C ARG A 241 6.51 -13.95 -19.22
N SER A 242 5.66 -14.91 -19.55
CA SER A 242 5.87 -15.82 -20.69
C SER A 242 5.94 -15.07 -22.00
N SER A 243 5.04 -14.11 -22.25
CA SER A 243 5.08 -13.29 -23.47
C SER A 243 6.37 -12.46 -23.62
N TRP A 244 6.93 -11.95 -22.51
CA TRP A 244 8.22 -11.26 -22.52
C TRP A 244 9.37 -12.22 -22.83
N ARG A 245 9.38 -13.42 -22.24
CA ARG A 245 10.42 -14.43 -22.48
C ARG A 245 10.44 -14.90 -23.93
N SER A 246 9.26 -15.13 -24.53
CA SER A 246 9.15 -15.51 -25.94
C SER A 246 9.65 -14.42 -26.88
N ARG A 247 9.37 -13.14 -26.58
CA ARG A 247 9.86 -12.00 -27.40
C ARG A 247 11.37 -11.80 -27.31
N VAL A 248 11.95 -11.93 -26.11
CA VAL A 248 13.41 -11.81 -25.92
C VAL A 248 14.14 -13.02 -26.52
N GLY A 249 13.59 -14.24 -26.39
CA GLY A 249 14.17 -15.44 -26.99
C GLY A 249 14.16 -15.44 -28.52
N ALA A 250 13.16 -14.82 -29.15
CA ALA A 250 13.10 -14.64 -30.59
C ALA A 250 14.14 -13.63 -31.11
N GLN A 251 14.42 -12.56 -30.36
CA GLN A 251 15.45 -11.58 -30.72
C GLN A 251 16.88 -12.13 -30.61
N THR A 252 17.12 -13.18 -29.84
CA THR A 252 18.45 -13.82 -29.71
C THR A 252 18.73 -14.93 -30.73
N GLN A 253 17.81 -15.19 -31.67
CA GLN A 253 17.99 -16.16 -32.75
C GLN A 253 18.14 -15.51 -34.15
N GLU A 254 18.14 -14.18 -34.23
CA GLU A 254 18.33 -13.41 -35.47
C GLU A 254 19.67 -12.64 -35.54
N ASP A 255 20.57 -12.86 -34.58
CA ASP A 255 21.97 -12.38 -34.59
C ASP A 255 22.95 -13.56 -34.72
#